data_AF-A0A430FBT5-F1
#
_entry.id   AF-A0A430FBT5-F1
#
_cell.length_a   1.000
_cell.length_b   1.000
_cell.length_c   1.000
_cell.angle_alpha   90.00
_cell.angle_beta   90.00
_cell.angle_gamma   90.00
#
_symmetry.space_group_name_H-M   'P 1'
#
loop_
_entity.id
_entity.type
_entity.pdbx_description
1 polymer ?
#
loop_
_entity_poly.entity_id
_entity_poly.type
_entity_poly.pdbx_seq_one_letter_code
_entity_poly.pdbx_strand_id
1 'polypeptide(L)'
;MTTATLTPENATKAINDIRRDITGRLLSIIRRAQQGEPIAMDELAWAADLITASPSNRDMTILAAIHPDTSDHDLTHIGTHTDERSRTIVDRLMTQAPEHTDALTRTRRLAESMAEATKDTKTSAGPLATAAYLAWTDDDTTNAVRRALEALIIDQTETLPAIILAMIDQHITAGQLER
;
A
#
# COMPACT_ATOMS: atom_id res chain seq x y z
N MET A 1 27.48 -22.31 -26.22
CA MET A 1 26.50 -21.56 -25.40
C MET A 1 25.99 -22.53 -24.34
N THR A 2 26.46 -22.38 -23.11
CA THR A 2 26.05 -23.21 -21.97
C THR A 2 24.67 -22.74 -21.50
N THR A 3 23.64 -23.51 -21.79
CA THR A 3 22.31 -23.35 -21.21
C THR A 3 22.43 -23.61 -19.71
N ALA A 4 22.47 -22.54 -18.92
CA ALA A 4 22.45 -22.66 -17.46
C ALA A 4 21.17 -23.42 -17.05
N THR A 5 21.33 -24.59 -16.46
CA THR A 5 20.23 -25.41 -15.97
C THR A 5 19.60 -24.68 -14.79
N LEU A 6 18.34 -24.26 -14.92
CA LEU A 6 17.55 -23.69 -13.82
C LEU A 6 17.36 -24.76 -12.74
N THR A 7 18.17 -24.71 -11.69
CA THR A 7 17.93 -25.48 -10.47
C THR A 7 16.80 -24.81 -9.67
N PRO A 8 16.02 -25.57 -8.86
CA PRO A 8 14.98 -24.99 -8.00
C PRO A 8 15.51 -23.85 -7.11
N GLU A 9 16.72 -23.99 -6.56
CA GLU A 9 17.37 -22.97 -5.73
C GLU A 9 17.67 -21.69 -6.51
N ASN A 10 18.19 -21.80 -7.74
CA ASN A 10 18.46 -20.65 -8.60
C ASN A 10 17.14 -19.96 -9.04
N ALA A 11 16.07 -20.74 -9.24
CA ALA A 11 14.75 -20.20 -9.56
C ALA A 11 14.15 -19.44 -8.38
N THR A 12 14.20 -20.00 -7.17
CA THR A 12 13.72 -19.32 -5.95
C THR A 12 14.48 -18.03 -5.70
N LYS A 13 15.81 -18.05 -5.84
CA LYS A 13 16.63 -16.85 -5.70
C LYS A 13 16.24 -15.77 -6.73
N ALA A 14 16.12 -16.14 -8.00
CA ALA A 14 15.73 -15.21 -9.06
C ALA A 14 14.34 -14.60 -8.81
N ILE A 15 13.37 -15.39 -8.34
CA ILE A 15 12.02 -14.90 -7.99
C ILE A 15 12.10 -13.88 -6.85
N ASN A 16 12.92 -14.15 -5.83
CA ASN A 16 13.08 -13.24 -4.69
C ASN A 16 13.76 -11.92 -5.11
N ASP A 17 14.77 -11.98 -5.96
CA ASP A 17 15.43 -10.80 -6.49
C ASP A 17 14.46 -9.96 -7.35
N ILE A 18 13.66 -10.59 -8.21
CA ILE A 18 12.61 -9.90 -8.99
C ILE A 18 11.58 -9.23 -8.08
N ARG A 19 11.11 -9.91 -7.02
CA ARG A 19 10.18 -9.29 -6.05
C ARG A 19 10.81 -8.09 -5.38
N ARG A 20 12.07 -8.20 -4.95
CA ARG A 20 12.79 -7.08 -4.31
C ARG A 20 12.91 -5.89 -5.24
N ASP A 21 13.25 -6.11 -6.51
CA ASP A 21 13.37 -5.03 -7.50
C ASP A 21 12.02 -4.36 -7.77
N ILE A 22 10.94 -5.15 -7.90
CA ILE A 22 9.58 -4.65 -8.07
C ILE A 22 9.14 -3.82 -6.85
N THR A 23 9.28 -4.37 -5.64
CA THR A 23 8.92 -3.64 -4.41
C THR A 23 9.78 -2.39 -4.23
N GLY A 24 11.07 -2.46 -4.53
CA GLY A 24 11.98 -1.31 -4.47
C GLY A 24 11.57 -0.19 -5.44
N ARG A 25 11.12 -0.54 -6.65
CA ARG A 25 10.58 0.44 -7.61
C ARG A 25 9.29 1.08 -7.10
N LEU A 26 8.37 0.31 -6.53
CA LEU A 26 7.15 0.87 -5.92
C LEU A 26 7.49 1.83 -4.77
N LEU A 27 8.40 1.42 -3.89
CA LEU A 27 8.85 2.25 -2.79
C LEU A 27 9.48 3.56 -3.29
N SER A 28 10.29 3.50 -4.35
CA SER A 28 10.84 4.71 -4.97
C SER A 28 9.74 5.66 -5.48
N ILE A 29 8.69 5.15 -6.11
CA ILE A 29 7.52 5.97 -6.52
C ILE A 29 6.87 6.64 -5.32
N ILE A 30 6.67 5.89 -4.22
CA ILE A 30 6.07 6.41 -2.99
C ILE A 30 6.94 7.54 -2.41
N ARG A 31 8.26 7.32 -2.28
CA ARG A 31 9.18 8.33 -1.75
C ARG A 31 9.23 9.61 -2.59
N ARG A 32 9.28 9.46 -3.92
CA ARG A 32 9.21 10.60 -4.86
C ARG A 32 7.92 11.39 -4.69
N ALA A 33 6.78 10.71 -4.59
CA ALA A 33 5.49 11.37 -4.36
C ALA A 33 5.42 12.07 -2.99
N GLN A 34 5.97 11.46 -1.93
CA GLN A 34 6.09 12.08 -0.60
C GLN A 34 6.96 13.35 -0.64
N GLN A 35 7.97 13.39 -1.51
CA GLN A 35 8.79 14.58 -1.75
C GLN A 35 8.08 15.62 -2.64
N GLY A 36 6.91 15.30 -3.20
CA GLY A 36 6.13 16.18 -4.06
C GLY A 36 6.54 16.12 -5.53
N GLU A 37 7.31 15.12 -5.93
CA GLU A 37 7.64 14.91 -7.34
C GLU A 37 6.42 14.44 -8.13
N PRO A 38 6.27 14.91 -9.39
CA PRO A 38 5.27 14.36 -10.29
C PRO A 38 5.63 12.93 -10.68
N ILE A 39 4.63 12.04 -10.66
CA ILE A 39 4.76 10.64 -11.08
C ILE A 39 4.09 10.48 -12.45
N ALA A 40 4.76 9.79 -13.37
CA ALA A 40 4.24 9.59 -14.72
C ALA A 40 3.02 8.65 -14.72
N MET A 41 2.13 8.81 -15.70
CA MET A 41 0.86 8.05 -15.75
C MET A 41 1.08 6.53 -15.88
N ASP A 42 2.09 6.11 -16.63
CA ASP A 42 2.47 4.70 -16.77
C ASP A 42 3.05 4.13 -15.47
N GLU A 43 3.82 4.92 -14.71
CA GLU A 43 4.28 4.55 -13.37
C GLU A 43 3.10 4.41 -12.39
N LEU A 44 2.12 5.31 -12.45
CA LEU A 44 0.90 5.24 -11.64
C LEU A 44 0.09 3.98 -11.95
N ALA A 45 -0.13 3.68 -13.24
CA ALA A 45 -0.87 2.49 -13.64
C ALA A 45 -0.15 1.19 -13.25
N TRP A 46 1.18 1.16 -13.40
CA TRP A 46 2.00 0.04 -12.95
C TRP A 46 1.95 -0.16 -11.44
N ALA A 47 2.01 0.93 -10.66
CA ALA A 47 1.93 0.84 -9.21
C ALA A 47 0.54 0.41 -8.72
N ALA A 48 -0.52 0.86 -9.41
CA ALA A 48 -1.90 0.43 -9.14
C ALA A 48 -2.08 -1.09 -9.30
N ASP A 49 -1.50 -1.65 -10.37
CA ASP A 49 -1.49 -3.10 -10.61
C ASP A 49 -0.81 -3.84 -9.48
N LEU A 50 0.36 -3.36 -9.05
CA LEU A 50 1.14 -4.00 -8.01
C LEU A 50 0.50 -3.97 -6.62
N ILE A 51 -0.14 -2.86 -6.26
CA ILE A 51 -0.88 -2.71 -4.99
C ILE A 51 -2.15 -3.57 -4.99
N THR A 52 -2.84 -3.65 -6.12
CA THR A 52 -4.04 -4.50 -6.24
C THR A 52 -3.70 -5.98 -6.24
N ALA A 53 -2.60 -6.38 -6.88
CA ALA A 53 -2.19 -7.78 -6.97
C ALA A 53 -1.60 -8.33 -5.66
N SER A 54 -1.15 -7.48 -4.73
CA SER A 54 -0.47 -7.91 -3.50
C SER A 54 -0.83 -7.06 -2.29
N PRO A 55 -1.56 -7.63 -1.30
CA PRO A 55 -1.82 -6.96 -0.02
C PRO A 55 -0.55 -6.46 0.67
N SER A 56 0.57 -7.18 0.56
CA SER A 56 1.85 -6.75 1.14
C SER A 56 2.36 -5.42 0.57
N ASN A 57 2.19 -5.19 -0.73
CA ASN A 57 2.59 -3.91 -1.36
C ASN A 57 1.64 -2.77 -0.99
N ARG A 58 0.34 -3.09 -0.83
CA ARG A 58 -0.64 -2.15 -0.30
C ARG A 58 -0.30 -1.75 1.14
N ASP A 59 -0.06 -2.72 2.01
CA ASP A 59 0.22 -2.48 3.42
C ASP A 59 1.55 -1.74 3.59
N MET A 60 2.57 -2.07 2.78
CA MET A 60 3.80 -1.27 2.68
C MET A 60 3.50 0.19 2.31
N THR A 61 2.60 0.43 1.34
CA THR A 61 2.24 1.78 0.90
C THR A 61 1.55 2.56 2.01
N ILE A 62 0.64 1.90 2.76
CA ILE A 62 -0.02 2.49 3.92
C ILE A 62 0.99 2.83 5.00
N LEU A 63 1.85 1.89 5.39
CA LEU A 63 2.86 2.06 6.43
C LEU A 63 3.87 3.14 6.08
N ALA A 64 4.28 3.23 4.82
CA ALA A 64 5.14 4.31 4.35
C ALA A 64 4.48 5.70 4.51
N ALA A 65 3.15 5.79 4.44
CA ALA A 65 2.42 7.04 4.59
C ALA A 65 2.25 7.45 6.05
N ILE A 66 1.91 6.50 6.93
CA ILE A 66 1.57 6.77 8.32
C ILE A 66 2.80 6.75 9.26
N HIS A 67 3.90 6.13 8.82
CA HIS A 67 5.21 6.16 9.49
C HIS A 67 6.31 6.52 8.47
N PRO A 68 6.37 7.78 8.02
CA PRO A 68 7.26 8.20 6.93
C PRO A 68 8.75 7.95 7.21
N ASP A 69 9.15 7.95 8.49
CA ASP A 69 10.53 7.69 8.91
C ASP A 69 10.91 6.19 8.94
N THR A 70 9.97 5.29 8.65
CA THR A 70 10.27 3.84 8.55
C THR A 70 11.34 3.61 7.48
N SER A 71 12.36 2.83 7.81
CA SER A 71 13.45 2.56 6.88
C SER A 71 12.97 1.83 5.62
N ASP A 72 13.58 2.17 4.47
CA ASP A 72 13.29 1.50 3.20
C ASP A 72 13.59 -0.01 3.25
N HIS A 73 14.55 -0.43 4.07
CA HIS A 73 14.82 -1.83 4.33
C HIS A 73 13.59 -2.56 4.92
N ASP A 74 12.99 -1.98 5.97
CA ASP A 74 11.83 -2.58 6.65
C ASP A 74 10.59 -2.56 5.74
N LEU A 75 10.34 -1.45 5.03
CA LEU A 75 9.25 -1.36 4.06
C LEU A 75 9.42 -2.35 2.90
N THR A 76 10.64 -2.48 2.36
CA THR A 76 10.94 -3.47 1.33
C THR A 76 10.71 -4.89 1.86
N HIS A 77 11.09 -5.19 3.10
CA HIS A 77 10.85 -6.49 3.72
C HIS A 77 9.35 -6.79 3.81
N ILE A 78 8.54 -5.83 4.25
CA ILE A 78 7.07 -5.93 4.30
C ILE A 78 6.48 -6.22 2.92
N GLY A 79 6.87 -5.45 1.90
CA GLY A 79 6.34 -5.62 0.55
C GLY A 79 6.73 -6.94 -0.13
N THR A 80 7.81 -7.59 0.32
CA THR A 80 8.36 -8.80 -0.30
C THR A 80 8.08 -10.10 0.46
N HIS A 81 7.86 -10.04 1.78
CA HIS A 81 7.73 -11.21 2.65
C HIS A 81 6.46 -11.17 3.51
N THR A 82 5.88 -12.34 3.77
CA THR A 82 4.75 -12.56 4.69
C THR A 82 5.15 -13.43 5.89
N ASP A 83 6.45 -13.42 6.22
CA ASP A 83 7.03 -14.20 7.32
C ASP A 83 6.83 -13.55 8.70
N GLU A 84 7.27 -14.25 9.75
CA GLU A 84 7.19 -13.78 11.14
C GLU A 84 7.86 -12.42 11.34
N ARG A 85 8.97 -12.18 10.61
CA ARG A 85 9.69 -10.91 10.69
C ARG A 85 8.86 -9.78 10.11
N SER A 86 8.26 -9.98 8.95
CA SER A 86 7.34 -9.01 8.33
C SER A 86 6.19 -8.68 9.29
N ARG A 87 5.55 -9.71 9.88
CA ARG A 87 4.49 -9.51 10.88
C ARG A 87 4.98 -8.69 12.07
N THR A 88 6.14 -9.02 12.63
CA THR A 88 6.73 -8.29 13.77
C THR A 88 6.96 -6.81 13.44
N ILE A 89 7.41 -6.50 12.22
CA ILE A 89 7.60 -5.11 11.78
C ILE A 89 6.25 -4.40 11.68
N VAL A 90 5.26 -5.02 11.03
CA VAL A 90 3.90 -4.47 10.88
C VAL A 90 3.26 -4.24 12.25
N ASP A 91 3.27 -5.23 13.14
CA ASP A 91 2.69 -5.11 14.49
C ASP A 91 3.34 -3.96 15.26
N ARG A 92 4.67 -3.87 15.23
CA ARG A 92 5.41 -2.76 15.87
C ARG A 92 4.97 -1.40 15.32
N LEU A 93 4.83 -1.26 14.01
CA LEU A 93 4.43 0.00 13.39
C LEU A 93 2.96 0.33 13.69
N MET A 94 2.05 -0.63 13.52
CA MET A 94 0.61 -0.44 13.73
C MET A 94 0.24 -0.11 15.19
N THR A 95 1.07 -0.46 16.17
CA THR A 95 0.89 -0.03 17.58
C THR A 95 1.30 1.42 17.85
N GLN A 96 1.99 2.07 16.91
CA GLN A 96 2.39 3.47 17.04
C GLN A 96 1.29 4.38 16.51
N ALA A 97 1.14 5.55 17.13
CA ALA A 97 0.27 6.60 16.63
C ALA A 97 0.65 6.95 15.18
N PRO A 98 -0.31 6.98 14.24
CA PRO A 98 -0.07 7.49 12.90
C PRO A 98 0.44 8.93 12.93
N GLU A 99 1.43 9.23 12.07
CA GLU A 99 1.96 10.57 11.94
C GLU A 99 1.12 11.40 10.94
N HIS A 100 0.45 12.43 11.42
CA HIS A 100 -0.29 13.38 10.58
C HIS A 100 0.67 14.36 9.89
N THR A 101 1.24 13.93 8.77
CA THR A 101 2.26 14.67 8.02
C THR A 101 1.82 14.98 6.60
N ASP A 102 2.55 15.90 5.97
CA ASP A 102 2.48 16.12 4.52
C ASP A 102 2.67 14.81 3.72
N ALA A 103 3.47 13.87 4.23
CA ALA A 103 3.72 12.58 3.58
C ALA A 103 2.45 11.72 3.53
N LEU A 104 1.64 11.72 4.60
CA LEU A 104 0.33 11.06 4.62
C LEU A 104 -0.57 11.65 3.52
N THR A 105 -0.73 12.97 3.51
CA THR A 105 -1.58 13.67 2.52
C THR A 105 -1.11 13.41 1.08
N ARG A 106 0.20 13.47 0.83
CA ARG A 106 0.77 13.23 -0.50
C ARG A 106 0.62 11.77 -0.94
N THR A 107 0.79 10.82 -0.03
CA THR A 107 0.60 9.40 -0.34
C THR A 107 -0.87 9.06 -0.59
N ARG A 108 -1.81 9.71 0.13
CA ARG A 108 -3.23 9.61 -0.19
C ARG A 108 -3.53 10.11 -1.61
N ARG A 109 -3.02 11.29 -1.99
CA ARG A 109 -3.17 11.81 -3.37
C ARG A 109 -2.52 10.93 -4.42
N LEU A 110 -1.38 10.30 -4.10
CA LEU A 110 -0.73 9.32 -4.94
C LEU A 110 -1.67 8.13 -5.20
N ALA A 111 -2.25 7.55 -4.14
CA ALA A 111 -3.20 6.44 -4.27
C ALA A 111 -4.45 6.82 -5.08
N GLU A 112 -4.97 8.04 -4.91
CA GLU A 112 -6.06 8.55 -5.74
C GLU A 112 -5.65 8.70 -7.22
N SER A 113 -4.41 9.12 -7.48
CA SER A 113 -3.87 9.25 -8.84
C SER A 113 -3.65 7.88 -9.50
N MET A 114 -3.22 6.87 -8.73
CA MET A 114 -3.13 5.47 -9.17
C MET A 114 -4.51 4.89 -9.52
N ALA A 115 -5.53 5.19 -8.71
CA ALA A 115 -6.91 4.79 -8.99
C ALA A 115 -7.43 5.42 -10.29
N GLU A 116 -7.20 6.72 -10.48
CA GLU A 116 -7.64 7.41 -11.71
C GLU A 116 -6.88 6.91 -12.96
N ALA A 117 -5.58 6.60 -12.83
CA ALA A 117 -4.78 6.03 -13.92
C ALA A 117 -5.29 4.68 -14.43
N THR A 118 -6.05 3.96 -13.59
CA THR A 118 -6.61 2.62 -13.88
C THR A 118 -8.12 2.59 -13.74
N LYS A 119 -8.76 3.76 -13.89
CA LYS A 119 -10.20 3.92 -13.74
C LYS A 119 -10.99 2.93 -14.58
N ASP A 120 -12.13 2.50 -14.07
CA ASP A 120 -13.04 1.54 -14.67
C ASP A 120 -12.46 0.12 -14.84
N THR A 121 -11.32 -0.16 -14.21
CA THR A 121 -10.72 -1.50 -14.14
C THR A 121 -10.68 -2.01 -12.70
N LYS A 122 -10.59 -3.34 -12.53
CA LYS A 122 -10.38 -3.95 -11.21
C LYS A 122 -9.13 -3.44 -10.50
N THR A 123 -8.12 -3.03 -11.27
CA THR A 123 -6.85 -2.51 -10.78
C THR A 123 -6.97 -1.19 -10.00
N SER A 124 -8.11 -0.49 -10.11
CA SER A 124 -8.35 0.70 -9.30
C SER A 124 -8.78 0.39 -7.84
N ALA A 125 -9.19 -0.84 -7.53
CA ALA A 125 -9.70 -1.21 -6.19
C ALA A 125 -8.63 -1.09 -5.09
N GLY A 126 -7.41 -1.61 -5.31
CA GLY A 126 -6.33 -1.55 -4.33
C GLY A 126 -5.92 -0.11 -3.96
N PRO A 127 -5.69 0.78 -4.94
CA PRO A 127 -5.45 2.19 -4.68
C PRO A 127 -6.60 2.91 -3.99
N LEU A 128 -7.87 2.63 -4.35
CA LEU A 128 -9.02 3.21 -3.66
C LEU A 128 -9.11 2.75 -2.20
N ALA A 129 -8.85 1.47 -1.93
CA ALA A 129 -8.77 0.93 -0.57
C ALA A 129 -7.66 1.61 0.25
N THR A 130 -6.50 1.84 -0.37
CA THR A 130 -5.38 2.58 0.24
C THR A 130 -5.78 4.02 0.55
N ALA A 131 -6.36 4.73 -0.41
CA ALA A 131 -6.82 6.10 -0.23
C ALA A 131 -7.89 6.21 0.87
N ALA A 132 -8.80 5.24 0.96
CA ALA A 132 -9.80 5.15 2.01
C ALA A 132 -9.17 5.01 3.40
N TYR A 133 -8.18 4.13 3.55
CA TYR A 133 -7.49 3.93 4.82
C TYR A 133 -6.77 5.20 5.28
N LEU A 134 -6.05 5.84 4.35
CA LEU A 134 -5.31 7.07 4.66
C LEU A 134 -6.25 8.25 4.97
N ALA A 135 -7.41 8.33 4.31
CA ALA A 135 -8.43 9.31 4.66
C ALA A 135 -9.03 9.06 6.05
N TRP A 136 -9.31 7.80 6.40
CA TRP A 136 -9.79 7.45 7.75
C TRP A 136 -8.75 7.77 8.82
N THR A 137 -7.47 7.51 8.52
CA THR A 137 -6.35 7.83 9.41
C THR A 137 -6.23 9.35 9.64
N ASP A 138 -6.58 10.17 8.65
CA ASP A 138 -6.56 11.63 8.71
C ASP A 138 -7.87 12.25 9.23
N ASP A 139 -8.72 11.44 9.88
CA ASP A 139 -10.07 11.79 10.34
C ASP A 139 -11.04 12.32 9.25
N ASP A 140 -10.68 12.17 7.96
CA ASP A 140 -11.52 12.52 6.82
C ASP A 140 -12.51 11.38 6.51
N THR A 141 -13.47 11.20 7.43
CA THR A 141 -14.49 10.15 7.37
C THR A 141 -15.28 10.19 6.06
N THR A 142 -15.54 11.38 5.52
CA THR A 142 -16.32 11.53 4.28
C THR A 142 -15.58 10.93 3.10
N ASN A 143 -14.31 11.27 2.91
CA ASN A 143 -13.52 10.66 1.84
C ASN A 143 -13.22 9.19 2.12
N ALA A 144 -13.01 8.79 3.37
CA ALA A 144 -12.81 7.39 3.73
C ALA A 144 -13.98 6.50 3.28
N VAL A 145 -15.21 6.85 3.67
CA VAL A 145 -16.43 6.11 3.28
C VAL A 145 -16.59 6.07 1.78
N ARG A 146 -16.45 7.23 1.11
CA ARG A 146 -16.65 7.33 -0.33
C ARG A 146 -15.67 6.44 -1.10
N ARG A 147 -14.38 6.49 -0.76
CA ARG A 147 -13.34 5.67 -1.41
C ARG A 147 -13.50 4.19 -1.10
N ALA A 148 -13.88 3.83 0.13
CA ALA A 148 -14.14 2.44 0.50
C ALA A 148 -15.30 1.84 -0.30
N LEU A 149 -16.40 2.58 -0.46
CA LEU A 149 -17.53 2.13 -1.26
C LEU A 149 -17.17 2.02 -2.75
N GLU A 150 -16.45 3.00 -3.30
CA GLU A 150 -15.93 2.92 -4.69
C GLU A 150 -15.09 1.64 -4.89
N ALA A 151 -14.18 1.33 -3.95
CA ALA A 151 -13.38 0.11 -4.00
C ALA A 151 -14.23 -1.17 -3.99
N LEU A 152 -15.23 -1.26 -3.09
CA LEU A 152 -16.11 -2.44 -2.97
C LEU A 152 -17.02 -2.63 -4.18
N ILE A 153 -17.43 -1.54 -4.84
CA ILE A 153 -18.20 -1.62 -6.09
C ILE A 153 -17.36 -2.27 -7.19
N ILE A 154 -16.06 -1.96 -7.25
CA ILE A 154 -15.12 -2.50 -8.24
C ILE A 154 -14.72 -3.94 -7.89
N ASP A 155 -14.40 -4.21 -6.62
CA ASP A 155 -14.04 -5.53 -6.12
C ASP A 155 -14.62 -5.80 -4.72
N GLN A 156 -15.69 -6.60 -4.69
CA GLN A 156 -16.38 -6.99 -3.46
C GLN A 156 -15.56 -7.95 -2.57
N THR A 157 -14.48 -8.52 -3.10
CA THR A 157 -13.59 -9.40 -2.32
C THR A 157 -12.53 -8.64 -1.55
N GLU A 158 -12.42 -7.33 -1.79
CA GLU A 158 -11.44 -6.49 -1.13
C GLU A 158 -11.85 -6.22 0.33
N THR A 159 -11.05 -6.69 1.27
CA THR A 159 -11.44 -6.74 2.70
C THR A 159 -11.18 -5.43 3.43
N LEU A 160 -10.14 -4.70 3.04
CA LEU A 160 -9.74 -3.47 3.73
C LEU A 160 -10.85 -2.39 3.72
N PRO A 161 -11.51 -2.08 2.59
CA PRO A 161 -12.66 -1.17 2.56
C PRO A 161 -13.79 -1.56 3.51
N ALA A 162 -14.12 -2.86 3.59
CA ALA A 162 -15.18 -3.34 4.46
C ALA A 162 -14.81 -3.16 5.94
N ILE A 163 -13.55 -3.39 6.30
CA ILE A 163 -13.02 -3.15 7.65
C ILE A 163 -13.11 -1.66 8.00
N ILE A 164 -12.68 -0.77 7.08
CA ILE A 164 -12.76 0.69 7.29
C ILE A 164 -14.21 1.13 7.55
N LEU A 165 -15.16 0.67 6.75
CA LEU A 165 -16.58 0.99 6.94
C LEU A 165 -17.09 0.49 8.30
N ALA A 166 -16.72 -0.72 8.71
CA ALA A 166 -17.08 -1.26 10.01
C ALA A 166 -16.46 -0.45 11.16
N MET A 167 -15.20 -0.02 11.04
CA MET A 167 -14.55 0.84 12.05
C MET A 167 -15.27 2.18 12.18
N ILE A 168 -15.62 2.82 11.06
CA ILE A 168 -16.35 4.09 11.04
C ILE A 168 -17.74 3.95 11.67
N ASP A 169 -18.48 2.90 11.31
CA ASP A 169 -19.81 2.60 11.87
C ASP A 169 -19.75 2.40 13.40
N GLN A 170 -18.69 1.79 13.89
CA GLN A 170 -18.44 1.57 15.32
C GLN A 170 -17.75 2.75 16.02
N HIS A 171 -17.59 3.89 15.32
CA HIS A 171 -16.90 5.08 15.83
C HIS A 171 -15.47 4.83 16.32
N ILE A 172 -14.77 3.87 15.71
CA ILE A 172 -13.37 3.57 15.96
C ILE A 172 -12.52 4.53 15.13
N THR A 173 -11.62 5.27 15.79
CA THR A 173 -10.64 6.15 15.15
C THR A 173 -9.25 5.52 15.12
N ALA A 174 -8.35 6.03 14.27
CA ALA A 174 -6.99 5.50 14.17
C ALA A 174 -6.20 5.62 15.48
N GLY A 175 -6.39 6.73 16.22
CA GLY A 175 -5.76 6.92 17.54
C GLY A 175 -6.27 5.96 18.63
N GLN A 176 -7.42 5.30 18.44
CA GLN A 176 -7.94 4.30 19.39
C GLN A 176 -7.40 2.88 19.15
N LEU A 177 -6.60 2.68 18.08
CA LEU A 177 -5.88 1.43 17.84
C LEU A 177 -4.65 1.27 18.74
N GLU A 178 -4.25 2.33 19.47
CA GLU A 178 -3.27 2.28 20.54
C GLU A 178 -3.82 1.42 21.71
N ARG A 179 -3.41 0.15 21.80
CA ARG A 179 -3.67 -0.69 22.97
C ARG A 179 -2.41 -1.37 23.47
#